data_AF-A0A8S1CZQ6-F1
#
_entry.id   AF-A0A8S1CZQ6-F1
#
_cell.length_a   1.000
_cell.length_b   1.000
_cell.length_c   1.000
_cell.angle_alpha   90.00
_cell.angle_beta   90.00
_cell.angle_gamma   90.00
#
_symmetry.space_group_name_H-M   'P 1'
#
loop_
_entity.id
_entity.type
_entity.pdbx_description
1 polymer ?
#
loop_
_entity_poly.entity_id
_entity_poly.type
_entity_poly.pdbx_seq_one_letter_code
_entity_poly.pdbx_strand_id
1 'polypeptide(L)'
;MEGDEMKKTDQTIEASDLLTEGMGQLDLDADSEPDFEELDVDKWDEGKGDEIICSAPSELSFSEEPALPPVLRRKRDDLYAILAAENVDKARLIQMARSEGGLVDDEIRKKAWPLILNISDEQTEELPTQEEIEAHPEYKQVVMDVNRSLKRFPPGIPYDQRVALQDQLTRLILRVIIKYPNLCYYQGYHDVAVTFLLVVGEEKAFYILEKLSTEHLRVCMEPTMDTTSRLLNTIYPLINRKNPQLHDYLERSFYFIFSLNSKLSPYLCKFALIIPHEFG
;
A
#
# COMPACT_ATOMS: atom_id res chain seq x y z
N MET A 1 -64.08 -28.02 41.59
CA MET A 1 -64.38 -28.34 40.18
C MET A 1 -64.84 -27.02 39.57
N GLU A 2 -63.88 -26.25 39.05
CA GLU A 2 -63.47 -26.23 37.61
C GLU A 2 -64.60 -25.68 36.73
N GLY A 3 -64.41 -24.77 35.77
CA GLY A 3 -63.23 -24.10 35.21
C GLY A 3 -63.72 -22.78 34.57
N ASP A 4 -62.89 -21.74 34.53
CA ASP A 4 -61.98 -21.40 33.42
C ASP A 4 -62.67 -20.47 32.40
N GLU A 5 -62.44 -19.16 32.55
CA GLU A 5 -62.86 -18.12 31.62
C GLU A 5 -61.63 -17.26 31.28
N MET A 6 -61.16 -17.45 30.05
CA MET A 6 -59.96 -16.88 29.47
C MET A 6 -60.21 -15.42 29.04
N LYS A 7 -59.59 -14.46 29.74
CA LYS A 7 -59.55 -13.04 29.33
C LYS A 7 -58.14 -12.63 28.88
N LYS A 8 -58.13 -11.99 27.72
CA LYS A 8 -57.05 -11.24 27.09
C LYS A 8 -56.74 -9.98 27.91
N THR A 9 -55.46 -9.69 28.16
CA THR A 9 -54.98 -8.33 28.49
C THR A 9 -53.58 -8.13 27.93
N ASP A 10 -53.43 -7.02 27.20
CA ASP A 10 -52.18 -6.36 26.84
C ASP A 10 -51.31 -6.10 28.06
N GLN A 11 -49.99 -6.23 27.90
CA GLN A 11 -49.04 -5.33 28.55
C GLN A 11 -47.67 -5.38 27.86
N THR A 12 -47.33 -4.25 27.26
CA THR A 12 -46.00 -3.80 26.83
C THR A 12 -45.02 -3.90 28.00
N ILE A 13 -43.88 -4.57 27.80
CA ILE A 13 -42.74 -4.54 28.73
C ILE A 13 -41.48 -4.16 27.95
N GLU A 14 -40.88 -3.07 28.42
CA GLU A 14 -39.62 -2.45 28.02
C GLU A 14 -38.44 -3.44 28.04
N ALA A 15 -37.58 -3.34 27.05
CA ALA A 15 -36.40 -4.19 26.88
C ALA A 15 -35.20 -3.71 27.75
N SER A 16 -35.41 -3.56 29.07
CA SER A 16 -34.33 -3.25 30.03
C SER A 16 -33.82 -4.46 30.83
N ASP A 17 -34.47 -5.63 30.73
CA ASP A 17 -34.30 -6.71 31.72
C ASP A 17 -33.58 -7.98 31.21
N LEU A 18 -32.78 -7.90 30.14
CA LEU A 18 -32.05 -9.08 29.61
C LEU A 18 -30.53 -8.95 29.49
N LEU A 19 -29.90 -8.06 30.27
CA LEU A 19 -28.43 -8.00 30.36
C LEU A 19 -27.92 -7.97 31.80
N THR A 20 -28.35 -8.92 32.63
CA THR A 20 -27.66 -9.18 33.91
C THR A 20 -27.60 -10.68 34.20
N GLU A 21 -26.67 -11.38 33.57
CA GLU A 21 -26.11 -12.63 34.09
C GLU A 21 -24.79 -12.92 33.35
N GLY A 22 -23.66 -12.67 34.00
CA GLY A 22 -22.34 -13.02 33.47
C GLY A 22 -21.20 -12.01 33.68
N MET A 23 -21.19 -11.22 34.76
CA MET A 23 -19.97 -10.52 35.19
C MET A 23 -19.38 -11.24 36.40
N GLY A 24 -18.39 -12.09 36.15
CA GLY A 24 -17.43 -12.52 37.16
C GLY A 24 -16.54 -11.35 37.52
N GLN A 25 -16.42 -11.10 38.82
CA GLN A 25 -15.63 -10.06 39.46
C GLN A 25 -14.14 -10.24 39.11
N LEU A 26 -13.51 -9.24 38.50
CA LEU A 26 -12.05 -9.09 38.45
C LEU A 26 -11.74 -7.75 39.09
N ASP A 27 -11.16 -7.82 40.28
CA ASP A 27 -10.68 -6.67 41.05
C ASP A 27 -9.61 -5.93 40.24
N LEU A 28 -9.85 -4.64 40.03
CA LEU A 28 -8.88 -3.71 39.46
C LEU A 28 -8.08 -3.10 40.61
N ASP A 29 -6.96 -3.71 40.95
CA ASP A 29 -5.91 -3.06 41.73
C ASP A 29 -5.14 -2.12 40.79
N ALA A 30 -5.48 -0.84 40.86
CA ALA A 30 -4.74 0.25 40.23
C ALA A 30 -3.56 0.62 41.14
N ASP A 31 -2.39 0.01 40.93
CA ASP A 31 -1.05 0.54 41.29
C ASP A 31 0.06 -0.47 40.90
N SER A 32 0.24 -0.70 39.61
CA SER A 32 1.39 -1.48 39.10
C SER A 32 1.81 -0.98 37.73
N GLU A 33 2.82 -0.11 37.68
CA GLU A 33 3.56 0.18 36.45
C GLU A 33 4.32 -1.08 35.99
N PRO A 34 4.34 -1.42 34.69
CA PRO A 34 5.18 -2.49 34.20
C PRO A 34 6.65 -2.04 34.18
N ASP A 35 7.48 -2.79 34.91
CA ASP A 35 8.93 -2.67 34.97
C ASP A 35 9.53 -2.89 33.57
N PHE A 36 10.02 -1.83 32.94
CA PHE A 36 10.82 -1.91 31.72
C PHE A 36 12.26 -2.23 32.13
N GLU A 37 12.67 -3.50 32.03
CA GLU A 37 14.07 -3.85 32.12
C GLU A 37 14.88 -3.06 31.07
N GLU A 38 15.75 -2.20 31.57
CA GLU A 38 16.69 -1.37 30.83
C GLU A 38 17.64 -2.29 30.03
N LEU A 39 17.53 -2.29 28.70
CA LEU A 39 18.47 -3.00 27.84
C LEU A 39 19.82 -2.29 27.90
N ASP A 40 20.74 -2.88 28.66
CA ASP A 40 22.11 -2.42 28.88
C ASP A 40 22.91 -2.43 27.57
N VAL A 41 23.21 -1.24 27.05
CA VAL A 41 23.82 -1.03 25.71
C VAL A 41 25.33 -1.31 25.70
N ASP A 42 25.94 -1.58 26.86
CA ASP A 42 27.41 -1.70 27.01
C ASP A 42 27.98 -3.12 26.89
N LYS A 43 27.23 -4.06 26.31
CA LYS A 43 27.75 -5.41 25.95
C LYS A 43 27.85 -5.60 24.44
N TRP A 44 28.78 -4.87 23.81
CA TRP A 44 29.27 -5.20 22.48
C TRP A 44 30.68 -5.80 22.61
N ASP A 45 30.79 -7.09 22.28
CA ASP A 45 32.03 -7.87 22.31
C ASP A 45 32.90 -7.46 21.11
N GLU A 46 34.10 -6.96 21.38
CA GLU A 46 35.09 -6.60 20.36
C GLU A 46 35.65 -7.86 19.68
N GLY A 47 35.13 -8.18 18.48
CA GLY A 47 35.51 -9.36 17.71
C GLY A 47 35.86 -9.07 16.26
N LYS A 48 37.11 -8.65 16.02
CA LYS A 48 37.94 -8.74 14.80
C LYS A 48 37.33 -8.29 13.46
N GLY A 49 37.93 -7.22 12.93
CA GLY A 49 37.71 -6.75 11.57
C GLY A 49 38.21 -7.73 10.51
N ASP A 50 37.34 -7.97 9.53
CA ASP A 50 37.70 -8.36 8.17
C ASP A 50 37.09 -7.30 7.24
N GLU A 51 37.87 -6.87 6.25
CA GLU A 51 37.56 -5.81 5.29
C GLU A 51 36.21 -6.03 4.59
N ILE A 52 35.34 -5.03 4.66
CA ILE A 52 34.02 -5.03 4.01
C ILE A 52 34.23 -4.80 2.51
N ILE A 53 34.24 -5.88 1.72
CA ILE A 53 34.07 -5.79 0.28
C ILE A 53 32.58 -5.61 0.01
N CYS A 54 32.19 -4.39 -0.37
CA CYS A 54 30.84 -4.08 -0.83
C CYS A 54 30.63 -4.77 -2.21
N SER A 55 30.13 -6.00 -2.20
CA SER A 55 29.79 -6.72 -3.42
C SER A 55 28.53 -6.12 -4.06
N ALA A 56 28.60 -5.91 -5.37
CA ALA A 56 27.55 -5.32 -6.21
C ALA A 56 26.13 -5.90 -5.97
N PRO A 57 25.06 -5.16 -6.29
CA PRO A 57 23.69 -5.55 -5.97
C PRO A 57 23.37 -6.89 -6.64
N SER A 58 23.23 -7.94 -5.84
CA SER A 58 22.81 -9.24 -6.35
C SER A 58 21.33 -9.15 -6.74
N GLU A 59 21.04 -9.38 -8.03
CA GLU A 59 19.67 -9.48 -8.53
C GLU A 59 18.88 -10.51 -7.71
N LEU A 60 17.72 -10.09 -7.19
CA LEU A 60 16.80 -10.95 -6.46
C LEU A 60 16.24 -12.01 -7.43
N SER A 61 16.85 -13.18 -7.45
CA SER A 61 16.37 -14.34 -8.20
C SER A 61 15.45 -15.19 -7.32
N PHE A 62 14.16 -15.18 -7.62
CA PHE A 62 13.14 -15.98 -6.93
C PHE A 62 13.11 -17.39 -7.53
N SER A 63 13.70 -18.35 -6.85
CA SER A 63 13.71 -19.75 -7.29
C SER A 63 12.34 -20.42 -7.05
N GLU A 64 11.76 -20.93 -8.15
CA GLU A 64 10.50 -21.66 -8.35
C GLU A 64 9.21 -20.84 -8.46
N GLU A 65 9.00 -20.25 -9.64
CA GLU A 65 7.67 -19.84 -10.09
C GLU A 65 6.78 -21.08 -10.30
N PRO A 66 5.56 -21.11 -9.72
CA PRO A 66 4.61 -22.18 -10.00
C PRO A 66 4.28 -22.23 -11.49
N ALA A 67 4.08 -23.45 -12.03
CA ALA A 67 3.83 -23.66 -13.44
C ALA A 67 2.62 -22.84 -13.92
N LEU A 68 2.87 -21.85 -14.79
CA LEU A 68 1.85 -20.96 -15.33
C LEU A 68 0.73 -21.76 -16.02
N PRO A 69 -0.55 -21.48 -15.73
CA PRO A 69 -1.68 -22.03 -16.47
C PRO A 69 -1.51 -21.87 -18.00
N PRO A 70 -1.97 -22.84 -18.82
CA PRO A 70 -1.80 -22.78 -20.27
C PRO A 70 -2.31 -21.48 -20.93
N VAL A 71 -3.38 -20.90 -20.38
CA VAL A 71 -3.97 -19.63 -20.84
C VAL A 71 -3.00 -18.45 -20.60
N LEU A 72 -2.36 -18.40 -19.43
CA LEU A 72 -1.40 -17.34 -19.09
C LEU A 72 -0.09 -17.48 -19.87
N ARG A 73 0.31 -18.70 -20.24
CA ARG A 73 1.49 -18.92 -21.11
C ARG A 73 1.30 -18.28 -22.48
N ARG A 74 0.16 -18.54 -23.14
CA ARG A 74 -0.16 -17.90 -24.44
C ARG A 74 -0.19 -16.38 -24.32
N LYS A 75 -0.86 -15.87 -23.28
CA LYS A 75 -0.93 -14.42 -23.02
C LYS A 75 0.45 -13.80 -22.84
N ARG A 76 1.35 -14.48 -22.12
CA ARG A 76 2.73 -14.05 -21.92
C ARG A 76 3.48 -13.98 -23.26
N ASP A 77 3.36 -15.02 -24.08
CA ASP A 77 4.03 -15.06 -25.39
C ASP A 77 3.51 -13.94 -26.32
N ASP A 78 2.20 -13.68 -26.31
CA ASP A 78 1.59 -12.55 -27.02
C ASP A 78 2.11 -11.19 -26.51
N LEU A 79 2.25 -11.03 -25.19
CA LEU A 79 2.81 -9.80 -24.57
C LEU A 79 4.27 -9.58 -24.97
N TYR A 80 5.08 -10.64 -25.00
CA TYR A 80 6.45 -10.54 -25.50
C TYR A 80 6.50 -10.15 -26.98
N ALA A 81 5.62 -10.71 -27.81
CA ALA A 81 5.54 -10.34 -29.22
C ALA A 81 5.19 -8.85 -29.41
N ILE A 82 4.25 -8.32 -28.62
CA ILE A 82 3.90 -6.89 -28.64
C ILE A 82 5.08 -6.01 -28.21
N LEU A 83 5.78 -6.39 -27.13
CA LEU A 83 6.91 -5.63 -26.60
C LEU A 83 8.18 -5.72 -27.46
N ALA A 84 8.30 -6.74 -28.32
CA ALA A 84 9.41 -6.91 -29.25
C ALA A 84 9.19 -6.22 -30.60
N ALA A 85 7.98 -5.72 -30.87
CA ALA A 85 7.67 -5.01 -32.11
C ALA A 85 8.37 -3.65 -32.17
N GLU A 86 8.80 -3.23 -33.37
CA GLU A 86 9.44 -1.92 -33.60
C GLU A 86 8.51 -0.75 -33.24
N ASN A 87 7.19 -0.93 -33.42
CA ASN A 87 6.17 -0.01 -32.98
C ASN A 87 5.21 -0.73 -32.03
N VAL A 88 5.38 -0.49 -30.72
CA VAL A 88 4.60 -1.16 -29.68
C VAL A 88 3.16 -0.66 -29.70
N ASP A 89 2.21 -1.58 -29.92
CA ASP A 89 0.77 -1.28 -29.78
C ASP A 89 0.41 -1.11 -28.30
N LYS A 90 0.54 0.14 -27.83
CA LYS A 90 0.23 0.53 -26.45
C LYS A 90 -1.23 0.28 -26.08
N ALA A 91 -2.17 0.47 -27.02
CA ALA A 91 -3.59 0.26 -26.74
C ALA A 91 -3.87 -1.21 -26.47
N ARG A 92 -3.29 -2.10 -27.29
CA ARG A 92 -3.39 -3.55 -27.08
C ARG A 92 -2.70 -3.99 -25.79
N LEU A 93 -1.53 -3.43 -25.47
CA LEU A 93 -0.83 -3.71 -24.22
C LEU A 93 -1.68 -3.35 -23.00
N ILE A 94 -2.31 -2.17 -22.99
CA ILE A 94 -3.23 -1.74 -21.91
C ILE A 94 -4.44 -2.67 -21.83
N GLN A 95 -5.03 -3.05 -22.97
CA GLN A 95 -6.15 -4.00 -23.01
C GLN A 95 -5.76 -5.35 -22.38
N MET A 96 -4.58 -5.87 -22.70
CA MET A 96 -4.07 -7.11 -22.13
C MET A 96 -3.77 -6.97 -20.64
N ALA A 97 -3.23 -5.84 -20.18
CA ALA A 97 -3.00 -5.55 -18.77
C ALA A 97 -4.31 -5.54 -17.95
N ARG A 98 -5.43 -5.09 -18.53
CA ARG A 98 -6.75 -5.07 -17.88
C ARG A 98 -7.47 -6.43 -17.88
N SER A 99 -7.08 -7.33 -18.78
CA SER A 99 -7.66 -8.68 -18.87
C SER A 99 -7.11 -9.63 -17.79
N GLU A 100 -7.83 -10.72 -17.53
CA GLU A 100 -7.49 -11.71 -16.49
C GLU A 100 -6.01 -12.12 -16.51
N GLY A 101 -5.38 -12.16 -15.34
CA GLY A 101 -3.95 -12.45 -15.16
C GLY A 101 -3.00 -11.28 -15.46
N GLY A 102 -3.51 -10.11 -15.87
CA GLY A 102 -2.73 -8.87 -15.99
C GLY A 102 -1.48 -8.98 -16.87
N LEU A 103 -0.42 -8.25 -16.49
CA LEU A 103 0.93 -8.39 -17.03
C LEU A 103 1.60 -9.55 -16.30
N VAL A 104 1.65 -10.70 -16.97
CA VAL A 104 1.84 -12.04 -16.39
C VAL A 104 3.02 -12.15 -15.43
N ASP A 105 4.19 -11.63 -15.80
CA ASP A 105 5.44 -11.73 -15.04
C ASP A 105 6.13 -10.37 -14.87
N ASP A 106 7.16 -10.33 -14.02
CA ASP A 106 7.92 -9.11 -13.72
C ASP A 106 8.76 -8.62 -14.90
N GLU A 107 9.27 -9.53 -15.74
CA GLU A 107 10.05 -9.18 -16.93
C GLU A 107 9.22 -8.39 -17.96
N ILE A 108 7.95 -8.76 -18.12
CA ILE A 108 6.99 -7.99 -18.89
C ILE A 108 6.72 -6.65 -18.21
N ARG A 109 6.50 -6.61 -16.89
CA ARG A 109 6.21 -5.35 -16.15
C ARG A 109 7.35 -4.34 -16.25
N LYS A 110 8.60 -4.80 -16.14
CA LYS A 110 9.83 -4.00 -16.31
C LYS A 110 9.86 -3.21 -17.63
N LYS A 111 9.27 -3.76 -18.69
CA LYS A 111 9.18 -3.10 -20.00
C LYS A 111 7.86 -2.36 -20.18
N ALA A 112 6.75 -2.99 -19.77
CA ALA A 112 5.41 -2.49 -20.03
C ALA A 112 5.04 -1.26 -19.20
N TRP A 113 5.40 -1.20 -17.90
CA TRP A 113 5.01 -0.08 -17.04
C TRP A 113 5.60 1.26 -17.50
N PRO A 114 6.90 1.39 -17.80
CA PRO A 114 7.46 2.62 -18.35
C PRO A 114 6.76 3.05 -19.66
N LEU A 115 6.51 2.09 -20.57
CA LEU A 115 5.82 2.35 -21.84
C LEU A 115 4.37 2.83 -21.64
N ILE A 116 3.64 2.22 -20.71
CA ILE A 116 2.27 2.62 -20.38
C ILE A 116 2.24 4.05 -19.81
N LEU A 117 3.26 4.43 -19.04
CA LEU A 117 3.38 5.77 -18.45
C LEU A 117 4.09 6.79 -19.35
N ASN A 118 4.51 6.41 -20.56
CA ASN A 118 5.30 7.23 -21.49
C ASN A 118 6.61 7.74 -20.89
N ILE A 119 7.30 6.90 -20.12
CA ILE A 119 8.61 7.21 -19.53
C ILE A 119 9.69 6.86 -20.55
N SER A 120 10.62 7.78 -20.77
CA SER A 120 11.74 7.62 -21.71
C SER A 120 13.00 7.20 -20.95
N ASP A 121 13.80 6.31 -21.52
CA ASP A 121 15.05 5.81 -20.90
C ASP A 121 16.20 6.84 -20.91
N GLU A 122 16.02 8.00 -21.55
CA GLU A 122 17.04 9.04 -21.74
C GLU A 122 17.07 10.09 -20.63
N GLN A 123 16.31 9.89 -19.56
CA GLN A 123 16.28 10.81 -18.44
C GLN A 123 17.43 10.48 -17.50
N THR A 124 18.29 11.45 -17.23
CA THR A 124 19.28 11.39 -16.15
C THR A 124 18.90 12.43 -15.13
N GLU A 125 18.65 11.99 -13.91
CA GLU A 125 18.34 12.86 -12.78
C GLU A 125 19.56 12.95 -11.86
N GLU A 126 19.84 14.15 -11.35
CA GLU A 126 20.80 14.33 -10.27
C GLU A 126 20.24 13.73 -8.98
N LEU A 127 20.98 12.79 -8.40
CA LEU A 127 20.59 12.16 -7.14
C LEU A 127 20.83 13.16 -6.00
N PRO A 128 19.84 13.39 -5.11
CA PRO A 128 20.06 14.19 -3.92
C PRO A 128 21.12 13.52 -3.04
N THR A 129 21.91 14.35 -2.38
CA THR A 129 22.91 13.91 -1.42
C THR A 129 22.25 13.30 -0.19
N GLN A 130 22.97 12.43 0.52
CA GLN A 130 22.46 11.83 1.76
C GLN A 130 22.08 12.90 2.81
N GLU A 131 22.83 14.01 2.85
CA GLU A 131 22.57 15.14 3.75
C GLU A 131 21.22 15.82 3.44
N GLU A 132 20.88 16.00 2.16
CA GLU A 132 19.58 16.56 1.74
C GLU A 132 18.42 15.63 2.08
N ILE A 133 18.63 14.32 1.93
CA ILE A 133 17.65 13.28 2.26
C ILE A 133 17.34 13.30 3.76
N GLU A 134 18.37 13.33 4.61
CA GLU A 134 18.24 13.31 6.07
C GLU A 134 17.71 14.63 6.65
N ALA A 135 18.00 15.75 5.99
CA ALA A 135 17.51 17.07 6.38
C ALA A 135 16.01 17.28 6.08
N HIS A 136 15.40 16.43 5.24
CA HIS A 136 14.00 16.61 4.84
C HIS A 136 13.03 16.46 6.04
N PRO A 137 12.03 17.34 6.21
CA PRO A 137 11.12 17.30 7.36
C PRO A 137 10.39 15.96 7.54
N GLU A 138 10.06 15.29 6.43
CA GLU A 138 9.31 14.04 6.42
C GLU A 138 10.21 12.79 6.52
N TYR A 139 11.54 12.94 6.56
CA TYR A 139 12.52 11.84 6.60
C TYR A 139 12.18 10.81 7.69
N LYS A 140 12.02 11.28 8.94
CA LYS A 140 11.75 10.42 10.10
C LYS A 140 10.45 9.62 9.95
N GLN A 141 9.43 10.23 9.35
CA GLN A 141 8.14 9.57 9.13
C GLN A 141 8.25 8.48 8.06
N VAL A 142 8.95 8.77 6.96
CA VAL A 142 9.20 7.81 5.88
C VAL A 142 9.96 6.59 6.42
N VAL A 143 11.07 6.81 7.14
CA VAL A 143 11.87 5.73 7.75
C VAL A 143 11.01 4.87 8.69
N MET A 144 10.19 5.51 9.53
CA MET A 144 9.33 4.80 10.47
C MET A 144 8.31 3.91 9.75
N ASP A 145 7.69 4.40 8.68
CA ASP A 145 6.74 3.63 7.90
C ASP A 145 7.41 2.48 7.14
N VAL A 146 8.56 2.73 6.50
CA VAL A 146 9.36 1.71 5.80
C VAL A 146 9.80 0.58 6.76
N ASN A 147 10.15 0.93 7.99
CA ASN A 147 10.48 -0.05 9.03
C ASN A 147 9.30 -0.96 9.39
N ARG A 148 8.07 -0.45 9.36
CA ARG A 148 6.86 -1.27 9.59
C ARG A 148 6.53 -2.18 8.40
N SER A 149 7.02 -1.87 7.20
CA SER A 149 6.78 -2.64 5.97
C SER A 149 7.65 -3.90 5.83
N LEU A 150 8.54 -4.18 6.78
CA LEU A 150 9.49 -5.30 6.75
C LEU A 150 8.86 -6.67 6.42
N LYS A 151 7.62 -6.90 6.86
CA LYS A 151 6.88 -8.15 6.60
C LYS A 151 6.50 -8.35 5.14
N ARG A 152 6.55 -7.31 4.31
CA ARG A 152 6.22 -7.39 2.87
C ARG A 152 7.39 -7.84 2.00
N PHE A 153 8.61 -7.77 2.52
CA PHE A 153 9.74 -8.36 1.83
C PHE A 153 9.62 -9.90 1.85
N PRO A 154 9.90 -10.57 0.72
CA PRO A 154 9.86 -12.02 0.64
C PRO A 154 10.64 -12.70 1.79
N PRO A 155 10.10 -13.77 2.41
CA PRO A 155 10.67 -14.35 3.63
C PRO A 155 12.07 -14.95 3.46
N GLY A 156 12.53 -15.18 2.22
CA GLY A 156 13.85 -15.74 1.90
C GLY A 156 14.99 -14.74 1.73
N ILE A 157 14.75 -13.42 1.85
CA ILE A 157 15.80 -12.41 1.67
C ILE A 157 16.66 -12.32 2.94
N PRO A 158 18.01 -12.38 2.85
CA PRO A 158 18.91 -12.13 3.97
C PRO A 158 18.62 -10.80 4.66
N TYR A 159 18.88 -10.72 5.97
CA TYR A 159 18.60 -9.50 6.75
C TYR A 159 19.29 -8.26 6.15
N ASP A 160 20.57 -8.38 5.80
CA ASP A 160 21.36 -7.26 5.24
C ASP A 160 20.78 -6.74 3.92
N GLN A 161 20.31 -7.64 3.06
CA GLN A 161 19.63 -7.26 1.81
C GLN A 161 18.29 -6.56 2.06
N ARG A 162 17.56 -6.92 3.12
CA ARG A 162 16.34 -6.18 3.50
C ARG A 162 16.68 -4.77 3.96
N VAL A 163 17.72 -4.61 4.77
CA VAL A 163 18.16 -3.28 5.23
C VAL A 163 18.56 -2.42 4.03
N ALA A 164 19.29 -2.98 3.06
CA ALA A 164 19.62 -2.28 1.82
C ALA A 164 18.36 -1.87 1.03
N LEU A 165 17.36 -2.75 0.91
CA LEU A 165 16.10 -2.44 0.23
C LEU A 165 15.29 -1.36 0.97
N GLN A 166 15.32 -1.33 2.30
CA GLN A 166 14.67 -0.27 3.09
C GLN A 166 15.33 1.08 2.87
N ASP A 167 16.66 1.10 2.83
CA ASP A 167 17.44 2.29 2.53
C ASP A 167 17.14 2.80 1.10
N GLN A 168 17.14 1.91 0.11
CA GLN A 168 16.71 2.23 -1.26
C GLN A 168 15.28 2.76 -1.33
N LEU A 169 14.33 2.15 -0.61
CA LEU A 169 12.95 2.61 -0.58
C LEU A 169 12.81 4.00 0.05
N THR A 170 13.54 4.25 1.13
CA THR A 170 13.59 5.56 1.80
C THR A 170 14.13 6.62 0.85
N ARG A 171 15.28 6.36 0.23
CA ARG A 171 15.88 7.26 -0.78
C ARG A 171 14.94 7.52 -1.95
N LEU A 172 14.30 6.48 -2.48
CA LEU A 172 13.37 6.57 -3.59
C LEU A 172 12.18 7.49 -3.29
N ILE A 173 11.56 7.34 -2.12
CA ILE A 173 10.44 8.18 -1.70
C ILE A 173 10.90 9.63 -1.53
N LEU A 174 12.03 9.84 -0.85
CA LEU A 174 12.55 11.17 -0.56
C LEU A 174 12.99 11.91 -1.81
N ARG A 175 13.60 11.22 -2.77
CA ARG A 175 13.92 11.77 -4.10
C ARG A 175 12.72 12.45 -4.75
N VAL A 176 11.56 11.79 -4.73
CA VAL A 176 10.34 12.34 -5.35
C VAL A 176 9.86 13.59 -4.62
N ILE A 177 9.75 13.55 -3.28
CA ILE A 177 9.19 14.69 -2.52
C ILE A 177 10.17 15.87 -2.39
N ILE A 178 11.48 15.62 -2.42
CA ILE A 178 12.51 16.68 -2.50
C ILE A 178 12.42 17.39 -3.85
N LYS A 179 12.32 16.63 -4.95
CA LYS A 179 12.19 17.19 -6.30
C LYS A 179 10.90 17.99 -6.49
N TYR A 180 9.82 17.55 -5.83
CA TYR A 180 8.50 18.19 -5.91
C TYR A 180 8.04 18.67 -4.54
N PRO A 181 8.50 19.85 -4.08
CA PRO A 181 8.22 20.36 -2.74
C PRO A 181 6.73 20.69 -2.49
N ASN A 182 5.92 20.68 -3.55
CA ASN A 182 4.46 20.83 -3.48
C ASN A 182 3.73 19.51 -3.16
N LEU A 183 4.44 18.38 -3.12
CA LEU A 183 3.90 17.07 -2.76
C LEU A 183 4.26 16.77 -1.30
N CYS A 184 3.26 16.38 -0.52
CA CYS A 184 3.44 15.93 0.85
C CYS A 184 3.37 14.40 0.92
N TYR A 185 4.21 13.80 1.75
CA TYR A 185 4.18 12.37 2.00
C TYR A 185 2.91 12.00 2.78
N TYR A 186 2.17 11.01 2.27
CA TYR A 186 1.03 10.43 2.99
C TYR A 186 1.33 9.00 3.44
N GLN A 187 0.74 8.61 4.57
CA GLN A 187 0.89 7.26 5.11
C GLN A 187 0.28 6.21 4.16
N GLY A 188 1.13 5.34 3.66
CA GLY A 188 0.78 4.32 2.66
C GLY A 188 1.46 4.53 1.30
N TYR A 189 2.08 5.68 1.05
CA TYR A 189 2.85 5.90 -0.19
C TYR A 189 4.01 4.91 -0.34
N HIS A 190 4.68 4.55 0.77
CA HIS A 190 5.73 3.52 0.78
C HIS A 190 5.27 2.16 0.24
N ASP A 191 3.98 1.80 0.41
CA ASP A 191 3.43 0.54 -0.08
C ASP A 191 3.31 0.53 -1.61
N VAL A 192 3.08 1.71 -2.20
CA VAL A 192 3.08 1.88 -3.65
C VAL A 192 4.52 1.83 -4.15
N ALA A 193 5.42 2.60 -3.52
CA ALA A 193 6.81 2.70 -3.91
C ALA A 193 7.57 1.37 -3.87
N VAL A 194 7.37 0.56 -2.83
CA VAL A 194 8.03 -0.76 -2.71
C VAL A 194 7.63 -1.71 -3.85
N THR A 195 6.39 -1.61 -4.34
CA THR A 195 5.90 -2.46 -5.44
C THR A 195 6.70 -2.18 -6.72
N PHE A 196 6.98 -0.91 -7.02
CA PHE A 196 7.78 -0.55 -8.17
C PHE A 196 9.26 -0.87 -7.95
N LEU A 197 9.79 -0.60 -6.76
CA LEU A 197 11.18 -0.90 -6.42
C LEU A 197 11.51 -2.39 -6.63
N LEU A 198 10.64 -3.29 -6.14
CA LEU A 198 10.87 -4.74 -6.25
C LEU A 198 10.78 -5.28 -7.68
N VAL A 199 9.98 -4.64 -8.54
CA VAL A 199 9.75 -5.13 -9.90
C VAL A 199 10.70 -4.49 -10.90
N VAL A 200 10.86 -3.16 -10.87
CA VAL A 200 11.61 -2.42 -11.91
C VAL A 200 12.97 -1.89 -11.46
N GLY A 201 13.30 -2.02 -10.17
CA GLY A 201 14.52 -1.45 -9.59
C GLY A 201 14.41 0.05 -9.31
N GLU A 202 15.40 0.59 -8.60
CA GLU A 202 15.38 1.94 -8.02
C GLU A 202 15.26 3.06 -9.07
N GLU A 203 16.05 3.00 -10.14
CA GLU A 203 16.10 4.06 -11.16
C GLU A 203 14.78 4.20 -11.92
N LYS A 204 14.26 3.10 -12.47
CA LYS A 204 12.97 3.11 -13.17
C LYS A 204 11.80 3.35 -12.23
N ALA A 205 11.86 2.85 -11.00
CA ALA A 205 10.83 3.10 -10.01
C ALA A 205 10.69 4.59 -9.71
N PHE A 206 11.80 5.34 -9.71
CA PHE A 206 11.75 6.79 -9.49
C PHE A 206 10.94 7.49 -10.58
N TYR A 207 11.24 7.26 -11.86
CA TYR A 207 10.51 7.91 -12.95
C TYR A 207 9.03 7.51 -12.98
N ILE A 208 8.73 6.25 -12.64
CA ILE A 208 7.36 5.79 -12.49
C ILE A 208 6.66 6.53 -11.35
N LEU A 209 7.28 6.59 -10.18
CA LEU A 209 6.71 7.27 -9.01
C LEU A 209 6.58 8.76 -9.22
N GLU A 210 7.54 9.42 -9.86
CA GLU A 210 7.44 10.82 -10.25
C GLU A 210 6.17 11.08 -11.08
N LYS A 211 5.98 10.27 -12.13
CA LYS A 211 4.82 10.41 -13.02
C LYS A 211 3.51 10.14 -12.29
N LEU A 212 3.48 9.09 -11.47
CA LEU A 212 2.30 8.74 -10.69
C LEU A 212 1.98 9.81 -9.64
N SER A 213 2.99 10.35 -8.97
CA SER A 213 2.84 11.33 -7.89
C SER A 213 2.45 12.72 -8.39
N THR A 214 2.89 13.10 -9.58
CA THR A 214 2.52 14.38 -10.20
C THR A 214 1.16 14.33 -10.91
N GLU A 215 0.64 13.13 -11.22
CA GLU A 215 -0.62 12.94 -11.94
C GLU A 215 -1.66 12.19 -11.10
N HIS A 216 -1.51 10.87 -10.99
CA HIS A 216 -2.53 9.95 -10.47
C HIS A 216 -2.72 10.05 -8.95
N LEU A 217 -1.64 10.27 -8.21
CA LEU A 217 -1.60 10.32 -6.75
C LEU A 217 -1.53 11.77 -6.24
N ARG A 218 -1.51 12.77 -7.14
CA ARG A 218 -1.35 14.18 -6.79
C ARG A 218 -2.33 14.63 -5.72
N VAL A 219 -3.61 14.26 -5.86
CA VAL A 219 -4.68 14.62 -4.91
C VAL A 219 -4.38 14.07 -3.51
N CYS A 220 -3.78 12.88 -3.42
CA CYS A 220 -3.41 12.23 -2.17
C CYS A 220 -2.17 12.83 -1.51
N MET A 221 -1.37 13.57 -2.28
CA MET A 221 -0.14 14.23 -1.84
C MET A 221 -0.33 15.75 -1.67
N GLU A 222 -1.58 16.25 -1.66
CA GLU A 222 -1.83 17.66 -1.35
C GLU A 222 -1.60 17.94 0.15
N PRO A 223 -1.17 19.17 0.53
CA PRO A 223 -0.94 19.53 1.93
C PRO A 223 -2.18 19.40 2.82
N THR A 224 -3.38 19.53 2.25
CA THR A 224 -4.63 19.36 2.98
C THR A 224 -5.39 18.13 2.50
N MET A 225 -6.04 17.44 3.43
CA MET A 225 -6.88 16.28 3.12
C MET A 225 -8.22 16.65 2.49
N ASP A 226 -8.52 17.93 2.23
CA ASP A 226 -9.84 18.37 1.79
C ASP A 226 -10.21 17.77 0.43
N THR A 227 -9.27 17.81 -0.52
CA THR A 227 -9.49 17.28 -1.88
C THR A 227 -9.57 15.76 -1.86
N THR A 228 -8.69 15.10 -1.11
CA THR A 228 -8.74 13.64 -0.90
C THR A 228 -10.07 13.23 -0.26
N SER A 229 -10.53 13.95 0.76
CA SER A 229 -11.81 13.69 1.44
C SER A 229 -12.99 13.86 0.49
N ARG A 230 -13.00 14.91 -0.34
CA ARG A 230 -14.02 15.09 -1.39
C ARG A 230 -14.01 13.94 -2.39
N LEU A 231 -12.83 13.52 -2.85
CA LEU A 231 -12.69 12.39 -3.77
C LEU A 231 -13.21 11.10 -3.14
N LEU A 232 -12.82 10.80 -1.90
CA LEU A 232 -13.30 9.63 -1.17
C LEU A 232 -14.82 9.66 -1.00
N ASN A 233 -15.40 10.82 -0.70
CA ASN A 233 -16.85 10.97 -0.57
C ASN A 233 -17.62 10.75 -1.89
N THR A 234 -16.97 10.80 -3.06
CA THR A 234 -17.62 10.44 -4.34
C THR A 234 -17.97 8.96 -4.42
N ILE A 235 -17.36 8.11 -3.59
CA ILE A 235 -17.67 6.68 -3.55
C ILE A 235 -19.10 6.41 -3.08
N TYR A 236 -19.66 7.27 -2.21
CA TYR A 236 -21.02 7.09 -1.67
C TYR A 236 -22.11 7.19 -2.74
N PRO A 237 -22.15 8.24 -3.60
CA PRO A 237 -23.04 8.27 -4.74
C PRO A 237 -22.91 7.06 -5.68
N LEU A 238 -21.69 6.57 -5.91
CA LEU A 238 -21.43 5.40 -6.74
C LEU A 238 -22.00 4.12 -6.12
N ILE A 239 -21.77 3.93 -4.81
CA ILE A 239 -22.34 2.81 -4.05
C ILE A 239 -23.85 2.89 -4.06
N ASN A 240 -24.45 4.05 -3.79
CA ASN A 240 -25.90 4.21 -3.80
C ASN A 240 -26.50 3.83 -5.16
N ARG A 241 -25.88 4.29 -6.26
CA ARG A 241 -26.34 3.95 -7.62
C ARG A 241 -26.24 2.45 -7.94
N LYS A 242 -25.26 1.74 -7.38
CA LYS A 242 -25.03 0.31 -7.66
C LYS A 242 -25.75 -0.62 -6.68
N ASN A 243 -25.84 -0.23 -5.41
CA ASN A 243 -26.43 -0.99 -4.32
C ASN A 243 -26.91 -0.03 -3.19
N PRO A 244 -28.17 0.43 -3.26
CA PRO A 244 -28.76 1.31 -2.25
C PRO A 244 -28.82 0.68 -0.85
N GLN A 245 -29.05 -0.64 -0.75
CA GLN A 245 -29.12 -1.32 0.55
C GLN A 245 -27.78 -1.30 1.28
N LEU A 246 -26.68 -1.48 0.54
CA LEU A 246 -25.33 -1.33 1.08
C LEU A 246 -25.06 0.12 1.48
N HIS A 247 -25.46 1.08 0.65
CA HIS A 247 -25.33 2.51 0.99
C HIS A 247 -26.00 2.83 2.33
N ASP A 248 -27.28 2.45 2.50
CA ASP A 248 -28.05 2.73 3.72
C ASP A 248 -27.43 2.07 4.96
N TYR A 249 -26.86 0.87 4.79
CA TYR A 249 -26.13 0.20 5.86
C TYR A 249 -24.86 0.99 6.26
N LEU A 250 -24.08 1.42 5.27
CA LEU A 250 -22.84 2.18 5.48
C LEU A 250 -23.11 3.58 6.07
N GLU A 251 -24.22 4.20 5.72
CA GLU A 251 -24.62 5.51 6.27
C GLU A 251 -25.03 5.39 7.75
N ARG A 252 -25.73 4.30 8.11
CA ARG A 252 -26.12 4.01 9.51
C ARG A 252 -24.91 3.62 10.37
N SER A 253 -23.91 3.00 9.78
CA SER A 253 -22.66 2.66 10.45
C SER A 253 -21.67 3.82 10.33
N PHE A 254 -21.89 4.85 11.17
CA PHE A 254 -21.15 6.12 11.29
C PHE A 254 -19.60 6.01 11.21
N TYR A 255 -19.04 4.82 11.41
CA TYR A 255 -17.61 4.50 11.37
C TYR A 255 -17.01 4.29 9.97
N PHE A 256 -17.81 4.23 8.90
CA PHE A 256 -17.27 3.92 7.57
C PHE A 256 -16.35 5.03 7.02
N ILE A 257 -16.64 6.31 7.25
CA ILE A 257 -15.78 7.44 6.83
C ILE A 257 -14.41 7.39 7.52
N PHE A 258 -14.40 7.08 8.82
CA PHE A 258 -13.16 7.00 9.59
C PHE A 258 -12.34 5.76 9.22
N SER A 259 -13.03 4.63 8.94
CA SER A 259 -12.40 3.38 8.48
C SER A 259 -11.85 3.50 7.06
N LEU A 260 -12.54 4.21 6.16
CA LEU A 260 -12.05 4.47 4.80
C LEU A 260 -10.78 5.33 4.82
N ASN A 261 -10.78 6.43 5.58
CA ASN A 261 -9.62 7.32 5.69
C ASN A 261 -8.42 6.65 6.40
N SER A 262 -8.66 5.92 7.49
CA SER A 262 -7.57 5.32 8.29
C SER A 262 -7.07 3.97 7.77
N LYS A 263 -7.94 3.15 7.19
CA LYS A 263 -7.60 1.77 6.77
C LYS A 263 -7.62 1.57 5.27
N LEU A 264 -8.44 2.31 4.50
CA LEU A 264 -8.49 2.16 3.04
C LEU A 264 -7.69 3.21 2.28
N SER A 265 -7.22 4.33 2.86
CA SER A 265 -6.36 5.29 2.13
C SER A 265 -5.16 4.62 1.41
N PRO A 266 -4.43 3.66 2.04
CA PRO A 266 -3.37 2.90 1.36
C PRO A 266 -3.87 1.95 0.27
N TYR A 267 -5.11 1.44 0.38
CA TYR A 267 -5.69 0.51 -0.58
C TYR A 267 -6.44 1.23 -1.72
N LEU A 268 -7.00 2.41 -1.47
CA LEU A 268 -7.67 3.25 -2.45
C LEU A 268 -6.65 3.94 -3.36
N CYS A 269 -5.47 4.31 -2.85
CA CYS A 269 -4.34 4.68 -3.71
C CYS A 269 -3.85 3.50 -4.57
N LYS A 270 -3.90 2.26 -4.05
CA LYS A 270 -3.70 1.04 -4.88
C LYS A 270 -4.80 0.84 -5.93
N PHE A 271 -6.06 1.17 -5.63
CA PHE A 271 -7.18 1.13 -6.58
C PHE A 271 -7.13 2.28 -7.61
N ALA A 272 -6.59 3.45 -7.26
CA ALA A 272 -6.45 4.59 -8.15
C ALA A 272 -5.50 4.28 -9.33
N LEU A 273 -4.58 3.33 -9.18
CA LEU A 273 -3.74 2.81 -10.28
C LEU A 273 -4.50 1.91 -11.27
N ILE A 274 -5.76 1.54 -10.98
CA ILE A 274 -6.58 0.60 -11.77
C ILE A 274 -7.76 1.30 -12.46
N ILE A 275 -8.04 2.57 -12.15
CA ILE A 275 -9.06 3.36 -12.85
C ILE A 275 -8.38 4.19 -13.93
N PRO A 276 -8.36 3.76 -15.21
CA PRO A 276 -8.02 4.68 -16.27
C PRO A 276 -9.04 5.80 -16.27
N HIS A 277 -8.51 7.01 -16.47
CA HIS A 277 -9.24 8.24 -16.65
C HIS A 277 -10.11 8.14 -17.92
N GLU A 278 -11.24 7.44 -17.85
CA GLU A 278 -12.36 7.60 -18.78
C GLU A 278 -13.39 8.52 -18.12
N PHE A 279 -13.03 9.79 -17.97
CA PHE A 279 -13.97 10.90 -17.98
C PHE A 279 -13.23 12.11 -18.57
N GLY A 280 -13.54 12.37 -19.84
CA GLY A 280 -12.97 13.38 -20.72
C GLY A 280 -13.35 13.05 -22.15
#